data_AF-A0A5K0ZWY6-F1
#
_entry.id   AF-A0A5K0ZWY6-F1
#
_cell.length_a   1.000
_cell.length_b   1.000
_cell.length_c   1.000
_cell.angle_alpha   90.00
_cell.angle_beta   90.00
_cell.angle_gamma   90.00
#
_symmetry.space_group_name_H-M   'P 1'
#
loop_
_entity.id
_entity.type
_entity.pdbx_description
1 polymer ?
#
loop_
_entity_poly.entity_id
_entity_poly.type
_entity_poly.pdbx_seq_one_letter_code
_entity_poly.pdbx_strand_id
1 'polypeptide(L)'
;MGKNNRERKATKQGRKELRSVKQSVSTGEKSVVESSQMTAQSVSNCLPMEIVTEILSRLPPEPLLRFRSVCKSWRDLIDSHDFIHNLHLPRARAASPTNLLYQRMNDLFCFDYESPASTSRKIRLPFPTGDRDVSLTSCRDGLLCLSRLNLRTGVYSFNVVNPITGKGVHLPQTGCRSALHTCQLLWCPDHESVGGGGGVYKVLFVYRETEGGVRSLVCTLHRMDLTWRRIPNSFTTWDNDYGELKESPCVNGAVHRVHSYLREDLECGIAAFDIHQERFTEIGFPPDCCSPEKRCWSASGYLRHVPRVAELRGLLALFHMDGSGTFMETWLLTDYYGGVWTKDHTICLTVLYKELHLDMRNRGPKESLHVYPVVKFSDKELVMRIYAPVPPPPPSSSSCCCSSAGCCSSARFFTYEFFSYDPVLKNTTILSGILDINGLYVESLVSPCETTTTTTTKENKKKKKKKKKK
;
A
#
# COMPACT_ATOMS: atom_id res chain seq x y z
N MET A 1 58.23 -28.15 -59.09
CA MET A 1 57.84 -28.34 -57.67
C MET A 1 56.60 -27.49 -57.42
N GLY A 2 55.46 -27.92 -56.92
CA GLY A 2 54.82 -29.19 -56.61
C GLY A 2 53.35 -28.80 -56.39
N LYS A 3 52.41 -29.28 -57.23
CA LYS A 3 51.48 -30.40 -56.94
C LYS A 3 50.61 -30.15 -55.69
N ASN A 4 49.30 -30.34 -55.65
CA ASN A 4 48.34 -30.89 -56.62
C ASN A 4 46.93 -30.84 -55.98
N ASN A 5 45.90 -30.68 -56.82
CA ASN A 5 44.67 -31.48 -56.98
C ASN A 5 43.86 -31.93 -55.75
N ARG A 6 42.52 -31.98 -55.77
CA ARG A 6 41.59 -32.54 -56.80
C ARG A 6 40.22 -31.84 -56.70
N GLU A 7 39.73 -31.19 -57.76
CA GLU A 7 38.81 -31.69 -58.81
C GLU A 7 37.36 -31.92 -58.34
N ARG A 8 36.38 -31.07 -58.72
CA ARG A 8 35.67 -30.92 -60.03
C ARG A 8 34.56 -31.98 -60.23
N LYS A 9 33.28 -31.57 -60.20
CA LYS A 9 32.39 -31.25 -61.35
C LYS A 9 31.37 -32.37 -61.62
N ALA A 10 30.07 -32.06 -61.51
CA ALA A 10 29.09 -32.00 -62.62
C ALA A 10 28.43 -33.39 -62.90
N THR A 11 27.19 -33.58 -63.39
CA THR A 11 26.28 -32.78 -64.23
C THR A 11 24.91 -33.49 -64.31
N LYS A 12 23.81 -32.73 -64.47
CA LYS A 12 22.67 -32.89 -65.42
C LYS A 12 21.92 -34.24 -65.64
N GLN A 13 20.59 -34.18 -65.41
CA GLN A 13 19.49 -34.16 -66.42
C GLN A 13 18.87 -35.47 -66.98
N GLY A 14 17.52 -35.50 -67.03
CA GLY A 14 16.63 -36.38 -67.83
C GLY A 14 16.01 -37.54 -67.01
N ARG A 15 14.71 -37.92 -67.05
CA ARG A 15 13.67 -38.07 -68.11
C ARG A 15 12.33 -38.39 -67.37
N LYS A 16 11.16 -37.76 -67.62
CA LYS A 16 9.99 -38.23 -68.43
C LYS A 16 9.84 -39.77 -68.53
N GLU A 17 8.68 -40.45 -68.47
CA GLU A 17 7.23 -40.19 -68.60
C GLU A 17 6.46 -41.53 -68.36
N LEU A 18 5.14 -41.43 -68.07
CA LEU A 18 4.00 -42.35 -68.40
C LEU A 18 3.74 -43.75 -67.77
N ARG A 19 2.64 -43.79 -67.00
CA ARG A 19 1.38 -44.61 -67.11
C ARG A 19 1.43 -46.14 -67.30
N SER A 20 0.73 -46.87 -66.41
CA SER A 20 -0.22 -47.94 -66.78
C SER A 20 -1.36 -48.08 -65.75
N VAL A 21 -2.53 -48.51 -66.22
CA VAL A 21 -3.85 -48.61 -65.55
C VAL A 21 -4.38 -50.05 -65.71
N LYS A 22 -5.07 -50.59 -64.70
CA LYS A 22 -6.28 -51.50 -64.71
C LYS A 22 -6.32 -52.35 -63.41
N GLN A 23 -7.32 -52.20 -62.51
CA GLN A 23 -8.58 -52.97 -62.36
C GLN A 23 -8.38 -54.51 -62.31
N SER A 24 -8.89 -55.30 -61.35
CA SER A 24 -10.30 -55.46 -60.91
C SER A 24 -10.52 -56.40 -59.69
N VAL A 25 -11.53 -56.06 -58.86
CA VAL A 25 -12.61 -56.89 -58.23
C VAL A 25 -12.30 -58.11 -57.33
N SER A 26 -12.80 -58.06 -56.08
CA SER A 26 -13.56 -59.17 -55.45
C SER A 26 -14.60 -58.64 -54.44
N THR A 27 -15.71 -59.38 -54.32
CA THR A 27 -17.01 -59.05 -53.69
C THR A 27 -17.28 -59.91 -52.46
N GLY A 28 -18.12 -59.40 -51.53
CA GLY A 28 -18.75 -60.13 -50.40
C GLY A 28 -18.15 -59.73 -49.05
N GLU A 29 -18.87 -59.39 -47.97
CA GLU A 29 -20.25 -59.62 -47.56
C GLU A 29 -20.73 -58.45 -46.65
N LYS A 30 -22.03 -58.16 -46.66
CA LYS A 30 -22.71 -57.35 -45.65
C LYS A 30 -23.49 -58.30 -44.75
N SER A 31 -23.24 -58.27 -43.44
CA SER A 31 -24.23 -58.66 -42.44
C SER A 31 -24.23 -57.63 -41.31
N VAL A 32 -25.46 -57.32 -40.90
CA VAL A 32 -25.89 -56.25 -40.00
C VAL A 32 -25.70 -56.71 -38.56
N VAL A 33 -25.09 -55.89 -37.70
CA VAL A 33 -25.36 -55.91 -36.26
C VAL A 33 -25.44 -54.47 -35.75
N GLU A 34 -26.49 -54.26 -34.97
CA GLU A 34 -27.10 -53.01 -34.53
C GLU A 34 -26.14 -52.02 -33.87
N SER A 35 -26.23 -50.77 -34.30
CA SER A 35 -25.69 -49.61 -33.58
C SER A 35 -26.55 -49.36 -32.34
N SER A 36 -26.20 -50.01 -31.24
CA SER A 36 -26.67 -49.59 -29.92
C SER A 36 -25.90 -48.32 -29.53
N GLN A 37 -26.51 -47.17 -29.79
CA GLN A 37 -26.15 -45.91 -29.15
C GLN A 37 -26.44 -46.03 -27.65
N MET A 38 -25.46 -46.51 -26.89
CA MET A 38 -25.29 -46.07 -25.51
C MET A 38 -24.27 -44.93 -25.55
N THR A 39 -24.76 -43.70 -25.67
CA THR A 39 -24.03 -42.54 -25.18
C THR A 39 -23.87 -42.73 -23.68
N ALA A 40 -22.80 -43.41 -23.28
CA ALA A 40 -22.26 -43.25 -21.94
C ALA A 40 -21.91 -41.76 -21.82
N GLN A 41 -22.82 -41.02 -21.19
CA GLN A 41 -22.51 -39.72 -20.61
C GLN A 41 -21.26 -39.93 -19.75
N SER A 42 -20.10 -39.57 -20.28
CA SER A 42 -18.96 -39.26 -19.42
C SER A 42 -19.36 -38.00 -18.67
N VAL A 43 -20.08 -38.17 -17.56
CA VAL A 43 -20.22 -37.12 -16.56
C VAL A 43 -18.79 -36.85 -16.13
N SER A 44 -18.19 -35.82 -16.72
CA SER A 44 -16.82 -35.46 -16.41
C SER A 44 -16.77 -35.20 -14.91
N ASN A 45 -15.87 -35.89 -14.21
CA ASN A 45 -15.60 -35.73 -12.77
C ASN A 45 -14.97 -34.35 -12.45
N CYS A 46 -15.45 -33.29 -13.09
CA CYS A 46 -14.96 -31.93 -12.95
C CYS A 46 -15.80 -31.20 -11.91
N LEU A 47 -15.13 -30.63 -10.91
CA LEU A 47 -15.77 -29.73 -9.96
C LEU A 47 -16.40 -28.54 -10.69
N PRO A 48 -17.60 -28.08 -10.30
CA PRO A 48 -18.21 -26.86 -10.85
C PRO A 48 -17.28 -25.64 -10.67
N MET A 49 -17.30 -24.71 -11.62
CA MET A 49 -16.40 -23.54 -11.62
C MET A 49 -16.63 -22.62 -10.42
N GLU A 50 -17.84 -22.60 -9.86
CA GLU A 50 -18.19 -21.86 -8.65
C GLU A 50 -17.41 -22.42 -7.45
N ILE A 51 -17.33 -23.75 -7.32
CA ILE A 51 -16.57 -24.42 -6.26
C ILE A 51 -15.08 -24.20 -6.44
N VAL A 52 -14.60 -24.28 -7.69
CA VAL A 52 -13.20 -23.95 -8.01
C VAL A 52 -12.87 -22.51 -7.59
N THR A 53 -13.74 -21.55 -7.91
CA THR A 53 -13.55 -20.13 -7.55
C THR A 53 -13.48 -19.94 -6.04
N GLU A 54 -14.37 -20.61 -5.29
CA GLU A 54 -14.36 -20.61 -3.82
C GLU A 54 -13.09 -21.19 -3.23
N ILE A 55 -12.56 -22.28 -3.80
CA ILE A 55 -11.30 -22.88 -3.37
C ILE A 55 -10.14 -21.94 -3.67
N LEU A 56 -10.01 -21.48 -4.91
CA LEU A 56 -8.89 -20.64 -5.35
C LEU A 56 -8.83 -19.31 -4.60
N SER A 57 -9.98 -18.69 -4.32
CA SER A 57 -10.05 -17.40 -3.60
C SER A 57 -9.56 -17.45 -2.15
N ARG A 58 -9.39 -18.65 -1.57
CA ARG A 58 -8.88 -18.86 -0.20
C ARG A 58 -7.39 -19.18 -0.15
N LEU A 59 -6.77 -19.41 -1.30
CA LEU A 59 -5.36 -19.78 -1.37
C LEU A 59 -4.47 -18.53 -1.24
N PRO A 60 -3.29 -18.67 -0.62
CA PRO A 60 -2.30 -17.61 -0.67
C PRO A 60 -1.83 -17.36 -2.13
N PRO A 61 -1.22 -16.20 -2.41
CA PRO A 61 -0.86 -15.82 -3.77
C PRO A 61 0.09 -16.79 -4.47
N GLU A 62 1.05 -17.41 -3.77
CA GLU A 62 2.07 -18.25 -4.40
C GLU A 62 1.51 -19.56 -4.99
N PRO A 63 0.72 -20.37 -4.25
CA PRO A 63 0.00 -21.50 -4.86
C PRO A 63 -0.93 -21.07 -5.99
N LEU A 64 -1.62 -19.94 -5.84
CA LEU A 64 -2.54 -19.43 -6.84
C LEU A 64 -1.82 -19.17 -8.18
N LEU A 65 -0.63 -18.56 -8.14
CA LEU A 65 0.18 -18.35 -9.34
C LEU A 65 0.59 -19.66 -10.02
N ARG A 66 0.87 -20.72 -9.25
CA ARG A 66 1.16 -22.05 -9.82
C ARG A 66 -0.07 -22.65 -10.52
N PHE A 67 -1.27 -22.43 -9.97
CA PHE A 67 -2.52 -22.96 -10.51
C PHE A 67 -2.97 -22.33 -11.85
N ARG A 68 -2.39 -21.19 -12.23
CA ARG A 68 -2.48 -20.64 -13.60
C ARG A 68 -1.94 -21.59 -14.70
N SER A 69 -1.16 -22.62 -14.31
CA SER A 69 -0.62 -23.62 -15.23
C SER A 69 -1.53 -24.84 -15.44
N VAL A 70 -2.59 -25.00 -14.63
CA VAL A 70 -3.45 -26.19 -14.66
C VAL A 70 -4.31 -26.21 -15.93
N CYS A 71 -5.04 -25.14 -16.21
CA CYS A 71 -5.83 -24.99 -17.44
C CYS A 71 -6.07 -23.51 -17.78
N LYS A 72 -6.60 -23.23 -18.99
CA LYS A 72 -6.91 -21.87 -19.45
C LYS A 72 -7.97 -21.20 -18.57
N SER A 73 -9.07 -21.91 -18.28
CA SER A 73 -10.16 -21.37 -17.46
C SER A 73 -9.71 -20.92 -16.07
N TRP A 74 -8.80 -21.67 -15.43
CA TRP A 74 -8.25 -21.29 -14.13
C TRP A 74 -7.33 -20.07 -14.25
N ARG A 75 -6.50 -20.02 -15.29
CA ARG A 75 -5.67 -18.85 -15.56
C ARG A 75 -6.52 -17.59 -15.77
N ASP A 76 -7.53 -17.68 -16.63
CA ASP A 76 -8.40 -16.56 -16.98
C ASP A 76 -9.19 -16.09 -15.75
N LEU A 77 -9.66 -17.02 -14.91
CA LEU A 77 -10.28 -16.71 -13.63
C LEU A 77 -9.31 -15.99 -12.69
N ILE A 78 -8.12 -16.54 -12.45
CA ILE A 78 -7.12 -15.98 -11.53
C ILE A 78 -6.64 -14.60 -11.98
N ASP A 79 -6.49 -14.40 -13.28
CA ASP A 79 -6.02 -13.15 -13.87
C ASP A 79 -7.14 -12.10 -14.01
N SER A 80 -8.40 -12.47 -13.72
CA SER A 80 -9.54 -11.55 -13.83
C SER A 80 -9.57 -10.50 -12.71
N HIS A 81 -9.96 -9.28 -13.06
CA HIS A 81 -10.16 -8.18 -12.10
C HIS A 81 -11.15 -8.53 -11.01
N ASP A 82 -12.27 -9.16 -11.36
CA ASP A 82 -13.30 -9.57 -10.40
C ASP A 82 -12.76 -10.56 -9.36
N PHE A 83 -12.01 -11.57 -9.81
CA PHE A 83 -11.40 -12.52 -8.89
C PHE A 83 -10.42 -11.82 -7.94
N ILE A 84 -9.56 -10.95 -8.45
CA ILE A 84 -8.54 -10.26 -7.64
C ILE A 84 -9.19 -9.30 -6.65
N HIS A 85 -10.04 -8.37 -7.12
CA HIS A 85 -10.50 -7.24 -6.33
C HIS A 85 -11.79 -7.49 -5.55
N ASN A 86 -12.67 -8.37 -6.05
CA ASN A 86 -13.98 -8.63 -5.42
C ASN A 86 -14.02 -9.93 -4.62
N LEU A 87 -13.08 -10.87 -4.84
CA LEU A 87 -13.04 -12.16 -4.14
C LEU A 87 -11.76 -12.37 -3.32
N HIS A 88 -10.59 -12.33 -3.95
CA HIS A 88 -9.31 -12.72 -3.33
C HIS A 88 -8.78 -11.66 -2.36
N LEU A 89 -8.65 -10.39 -2.78
CA LEU A 89 -8.16 -9.31 -1.91
C LEU A 89 -9.02 -9.08 -0.66
N PRO A 90 -10.37 -9.03 -0.74
CA PRO A 90 -11.20 -8.89 0.45
C PRO A 90 -11.02 -10.06 1.44
N ARG A 91 -10.90 -11.29 0.94
CA ARG A 91 -10.62 -12.47 1.77
C ARG A 91 -9.23 -12.42 2.38
N ALA A 92 -8.22 -12.06 1.59
CA ALA A 92 -6.87 -11.89 2.06
C ALA A 92 -6.82 -10.86 3.19
N ARG A 93 -7.54 -9.72 3.05
CA ARG A 93 -7.69 -8.65 4.06
C ARG A 93 -8.42 -9.08 5.33
N ALA A 94 -9.32 -10.05 5.24
CA ALA A 94 -10.05 -10.59 6.38
C ALA A 94 -9.31 -11.74 7.09
N ALA A 95 -8.41 -12.43 6.38
CA ALA A 95 -7.65 -13.54 6.92
C ALA A 95 -6.46 -13.02 7.76
N SER A 96 -6.55 -13.17 9.08
CA SER A 96 -5.54 -12.85 10.11
C SER A 96 -4.20 -13.58 9.91
N PRO A 97 -3.32 -13.06 9.03
CA PRO A 97 -2.10 -12.50 9.60
C PRO A 97 -1.86 -11.07 9.15
N THR A 98 -1.64 -10.23 10.15
CA THR A 98 -1.18 -8.84 10.00
C THR A 98 0.29 -8.87 9.55
N ASN A 99 0.52 -9.14 8.26
CA ASN A 99 1.86 -9.13 7.67
C ASN A 99 2.33 -7.68 7.57
N LEU A 100 3.35 -7.35 8.35
CA LEU A 100 3.89 -6.01 8.40
C LEU A 100 5.14 -5.90 7.56
N LEU A 101 5.29 -4.74 6.90
CA LEU A 101 6.46 -4.43 6.10
C LEU A 101 7.38 -3.50 6.88
N TYR A 102 8.67 -3.78 6.86
CA TYR A 102 9.66 -2.82 7.32
C TYR A 102 10.88 -2.80 6.41
N GLN A 103 11.46 -1.62 6.27
CA GLN A 103 12.66 -1.42 5.49
C GLN A 103 13.86 -1.24 6.41
N ARG A 104 14.99 -1.87 6.08
CA ARG A 104 16.28 -1.65 6.73
C ARG A 104 17.31 -1.34 5.65
N MET A 105 17.83 -0.10 5.63
CA MET A 105 18.66 0.40 4.53
C MET A 105 17.95 0.18 3.19
N ASN A 106 18.56 -0.53 2.24
CA ASN A 106 17.98 -0.79 0.91
C ASN A 106 17.16 -2.08 0.84
N ASP A 107 17.05 -2.83 1.93
CA ASP A 107 16.36 -4.12 1.97
C ASP A 107 14.98 -4.01 2.61
N LEU A 108 14.00 -4.67 2.00
CA LEU A 108 12.64 -4.75 2.50
C LEU A 108 12.37 -6.12 3.14
N PHE A 109 11.69 -6.11 4.26
CA PHE A 109 11.34 -7.30 5.02
C PHE A 109 9.85 -7.31 5.33
N CYS A 110 9.33 -8.51 5.55
CA CYS A 110 7.98 -8.74 6.03
C CYS A 110 7.98 -9.75 7.17
N PHE A 111 7.08 -9.59 8.13
CA PHE A 111 6.87 -10.56 9.20
C PHE A 111 5.41 -10.59 9.60
N ASP A 112 4.98 -11.72 10.16
CA ASP A 112 3.65 -11.86 10.71
C ASP A 112 3.67 -11.41 12.17
N TYR A 113 3.01 -10.28 12.46
CA TYR A 113 2.93 -9.73 13.80
C TYR A 113 2.16 -10.63 14.78
N GLU A 114 1.22 -11.43 14.29
CA GLU A 114 0.36 -12.24 15.15
C GLU A 114 0.99 -13.60 15.50
N SER A 115 2.08 -13.97 14.82
CA SER A 115 2.81 -15.20 15.08
C SER A 115 4.06 -14.90 15.93
N PRO A 116 4.11 -15.30 17.22
CA PRO A 116 5.26 -15.07 18.09
C PRO A 116 6.56 -15.75 17.60
N ALA A 117 6.42 -16.81 16.80
CA ALA A 117 7.53 -17.54 16.18
C ALA A 117 7.89 -17.00 14.78
N SER A 118 7.25 -15.91 14.33
CA SER A 118 7.48 -15.39 12.97
C SER A 118 8.90 -14.85 12.85
N THR A 119 9.62 -15.35 11.86
CA THR A 119 10.92 -14.79 11.48
C THR A 119 10.73 -13.79 10.36
N SER A 120 11.46 -12.68 10.43
CA SER A 120 11.47 -11.68 9.38
C SER A 120 11.94 -12.29 8.05
N ARG A 121 11.12 -12.19 7.02
CA ARG A 121 11.42 -12.68 5.68
C ARG A 121 11.79 -11.51 4.77
N LYS A 122 12.98 -11.57 4.17
CA LYS A 122 13.41 -10.58 3.17
C LYS A 122 12.56 -10.70 1.90
N ILE A 123 11.98 -9.59 1.45
CA ILE A 123 11.29 -9.48 0.17
C ILE A 123 12.32 -9.36 -0.94
N ARG A 124 12.22 -10.23 -1.94
CA ARG A 124 13.09 -10.18 -3.12
C ARG A 124 12.54 -9.17 -4.10
N LEU A 125 13.29 -8.08 -4.31
CA LEU A 125 12.97 -7.10 -5.34
C LEU A 125 13.50 -7.56 -6.71
N PRO A 126 12.81 -7.26 -7.81
CA PRO A 126 13.19 -7.70 -9.16
C PRO A 126 14.39 -6.95 -9.74
N PHE A 127 15.05 -6.10 -8.95
CA PHE A 127 16.22 -5.33 -9.32
C PHE A 127 17.24 -5.31 -8.19
N PRO A 128 18.54 -5.12 -8.52
CA PRO A 128 19.57 -4.96 -7.50
C PRO A 128 19.30 -3.75 -6.62
N THR A 129 19.34 -3.94 -5.30
CA THR A 129 19.20 -2.87 -4.31
C THR A 129 20.50 -2.08 -4.17
N GLY A 130 21.68 -2.73 -4.22
CA GLY A 130 23.01 -2.12 -4.41
C GLY A 130 23.31 -0.88 -3.55
N ASP A 131 24.27 -0.06 -3.98
CA ASP A 131 24.67 1.22 -3.36
C ASP A 131 23.66 2.37 -3.65
N ARG A 132 22.38 2.02 -3.82
CA ARG A 132 21.32 2.96 -4.24
C ARG A 132 20.37 3.15 -3.07
N ASP A 133 20.18 4.40 -2.65
CA ASP A 133 19.19 4.78 -1.64
C ASP A 133 17.77 4.53 -2.21
N VAL A 134 17.23 3.34 -1.90
CA VAL A 134 15.88 2.90 -2.24
C VAL A 134 15.02 3.16 -1.01
N SER A 135 13.80 3.67 -1.18
CA SER A 135 12.87 3.88 -0.07
C SER A 135 11.45 3.47 -0.48
N LEU A 136 10.80 2.67 0.36
CA LEU A 136 9.40 2.31 0.20
C LEU A 136 8.50 3.52 0.50
N THR A 137 7.66 3.87 -0.47
CA THR A 137 6.82 5.07 -0.41
C THR A 137 5.34 4.77 -0.20
N SER A 138 4.86 3.60 -0.64
CA SER A 138 3.49 3.14 -0.48
C SER A 138 3.39 1.64 -0.79
N CYS A 139 2.43 0.95 -0.18
CA CYS A 139 1.98 -0.37 -0.63
C CYS A 139 0.46 -0.36 -0.87
N ARG A 140 0.02 -1.08 -1.91
CA ARG A 140 -1.41 -1.23 -2.17
C ARG A 140 -1.66 -2.57 -2.81
N ASP A 141 -2.53 -3.37 -2.22
CA ASP A 141 -3.04 -4.62 -2.81
C ASP A 141 -1.92 -5.61 -3.22
N GLY A 142 -0.86 -5.66 -2.41
CA GLY A 142 0.33 -6.48 -2.67
C GLY A 142 1.33 -5.89 -3.66
N LEU A 143 1.06 -4.69 -4.20
CA LEU A 143 2.01 -3.91 -5.01
C LEU A 143 2.80 -2.94 -4.12
N LEU A 144 4.05 -2.69 -4.49
CA LEU A 144 4.96 -1.80 -3.77
C LEU A 144 5.38 -0.64 -4.66
N CYS A 145 5.29 0.59 -4.15
CA CYS A 145 5.83 1.79 -4.79
C CYS A 145 7.14 2.19 -4.13
N LEU A 146 8.22 2.14 -4.90
CA LEU A 146 9.59 2.34 -4.44
C LEU A 146 10.19 3.59 -5.08
N SER A 147 10.71 4.48 -4.24
CA SER A 147 11.52 5.63 -4.66
C SER A 147 13.00 5.27 -4.68
N ARG A 148 13.75 5.96 -5.54
CA ARG A 148 15.20 5.84 -5.64
C ARG A 148 15.82 7.19 -5.89
N LEU A 149 16.79 7.57 -5.06
CA LEU A 149 17.61 8.76 -5.25
C LEU A 149 18.84 8.44 -6.10
N ASN A 150 19.06 9.20 -7.16
CA ASN A 150 20.32 9.17 -7.90
C ASN A 150 21.30 10.17 -7.28
N LEU A 151 22.23 9.69 -6.45
CA LEU A 151 23.19 10.51 -5.70
C LEU A 151 24.05 11.45 -6.57
N ARG A 152 24.30 11.11 -7.84
CA ARG A 152 25.06 11.97 -8.77
C ARG A 152 24.27 13.15 -9.29
N THR A 153 22.96 12.98 -9.48
CA THR A 153 22.09 14.00 -10.10
C THR A 153 21.16 14.67 -9.10
N GLY A 154 20.98 14.08 -7.91
CA GLY A 154 19.98 14.47 -6.92
C GLY A 154 18.53 14.18 -7.34
N VAL A 155 18.30 13.47 -8.46
CA VAL A 155 16.94 13.25 -9.00
C VAL A 155 16.33 11.97 -8.43
N TYR A 156 15.05 12.06 -8.04
CA TYR A 156 14.24 10.92 -7.61
C TYR A 156 13.59 10.21 -8.81
N SER A 157 13.54 8.89 -8.74
CA SER A 157 12.85 7.99 -9.68
C SER A 157 11.95 7.01 -8.92
N PHE A 158 10.90 6.52 -9.56
CA PHE A 158 9.89 5.70 -8.91
C PHE A 158 9.58 4.44 -9.72
N ASN A 159 9.34 3.34 -9.01
CA ASN A 159 8.99 2.05 -9.60
C ASN A 159 7.81 1.45 -8.83
N VAL A 160 6.89 0.83 -9.57
CA VAL A 160 5.82 0.00 -8.97
C VAL A 160 6.15 -1.45 -9.26
N VAL A 161 6.20 -2.28 -8.22
CA VAL A 161 6.58 -3.70 -8.34
C VAL A 161 5.57 -4.62 -7.65
N ASN A 162 5.37 -5.78 -8.24
CA ASN A 162 4.72 -6.91 -7.59
C ASN A 162 5.81 -7.90 -7.14
N PRO A 163 6.11 -8.00 -5.83
CA PRO A 163 7.22 -8.83 -5.33
C PRO A 163 7.00 -10.33 -5.52
N ILE A 164 5.76 -10.77 -5.66
CA ILE A 164 5.41 -12.20 -5.80
C ILE A 164 5.61 -12.66 -7.25
N THR A 165 5.19 -11.84 -8.20
CA THR A 165 5.36 -12.15 -9.64
C THR A 165 6.70 -11.72 -10.19
N GLY A 166 7.46 -10.89 -9.47
CA GLY A 166 8.71 -10.28 -9.93
C GLY A 166 8.52 -9.25 -11.05
N LYS A 167 7.28 -8.92 -11.43
CA LYS A 167 6.99 -7.90 -12.44
C LYS A 167 7.08 -6.51 -11.83
N GLY A 168 7.50 -5.54 -12.63
CA GLY A 168 7.55 -4.15 -12.22
C GLY A 168 7.53 -3.21 -13.39
N VAL A 169 7.22 -1.95 -13.10
CA VAL A 169 7.20 -0.87 -14.08
C VAL A 169 7.93 0.35 -13.53
N HIS A 170 8.74 0.97 -14.37
CA HIS A 170 9.43 2.21 -14.07
C HIS A 170 8.52 3.38 -14.47
N LEU A 171 8.25 4.30 -13.53
CA LEU A 171 7.43 5.47 -13.82
C LEU A 171 8.23 6.52 -14.61
N PRO A 172 7.59 7.37 -15.43
CA PRO A 172 8.31 8.37 -16.19
C PRO A 172 9.12 9.31 -15.29
N GLN A 173 10.24 9.83 -15.78
CA GLN A 173 11.07 10.73 -14.99
C GLN A 173 10.42 12.12 -14.88
N THR A 174 10.40 12.69 -13.68
CA THR A 174 9.81 14.02 -13.41
C THR A 174 10.86 15.13 -13.25
N GLY A 175 12.15 14.76 -13.16
CA GLY A 175 13.24 15.68 -12.83
C GLY A 175 13.22 16.17 -11.37
N CYS A 176 12.33 15.65 -10.52
CA CYS A 176 12.20 16.10 -9.14
C CYS A 176 13.47 15.84 -8.32
N ARG A 177 13.95 16.89 -7.64
CA ARG A 177 15.11 16.86 -6.73
C ARG A 177 14.74 17.12 -5.27
N SER A 178 13.45 17.28 -4.99
CA SER A 178 12.97 17.61 -3.66
C SER A 178 12.91 16.36 -2.79
N ALA A 179 13.60 16.37 -1.63
CA ALA A 179 13.47 15.33 -0.63
C ALA A 179 12.07 15.32 0.03
N LEU A 180 11.40 16.48 0.02
CA LEU A 180 10.05 16.70 0.52
C LEU A 180 9.02 16.33 -0.55
N HIS A 181 8.84 15.03 -0.75
CA HIS A 181 7.91 14.47 -1.71
C HIS A 181 7.17 13.26 -1.14
N THR A 182 6.01 12.91 -1.71
CA THR A 182 5.28 11.67 -1.47
C THR A 182 4.83 11.05 -2.78
N CYS A 183 4.96 9.73 -2.91
CA CYS A 183 4.56 8.98 -4.08
C CYS A 183 3.71 7.79 -3.63
N GLN A 184 2.40 7.84 -3.89
CA GLN A 184 1.45 6.88 -3.35
C GLN A 184 0.73 6.13 -4.46
N LEU A 185 0.60 4.81 -4.29
CA LEU A 185 -0.16 3.95 -5.19
C LEU A 185 -1.63 3.91 -4.77
N LEU A 186 -2.52 4.12 -5.73
CA LEU A 186 -3.96 4.29 -5.53
C LEU A 186 -4.72 3.30 -6.39
N TRP A 187 -5.80 2.73 -5.86
CA TRP A 187 -6.75 1.94 -6.63
C TRP A 187 -7.99 2.78 -6.93
N CYS A 188 -8.31 2.93 -8.22
CA CYS A 188 -9.52 3.59 -8.68
C CYS A 188 -10.47 2.51 -9.24
N PRO A 189 -11.55 2.16 -8.53
CA PRO A 189 -12.56 1.27 -9.08
C PRO A 189 -13.27 1.95 -10.26
N ASP A 190 -13.75 1.15 -11.21
CA ASP A 190 -14.59 1.64 -12.29
C ASP A 190 -16.04 1.69 -11.82
N HIS A 191 -16.61 2.89 -11.80
CA HIS A 191 -17.97 3.13 -11.32
C HIS A 191 -19.04 2.89 -12.40
N GLU A 192 -18.66 2.76 -13.68
CA GLU A 192 -19.62 2.67 -14.79
C GLU A 192 -19.94 1.24 -15.24
N SER A 193 -19.15 0.25 -14.83
CA SER A 193 -19.41 -1.16 -15.18
C SER A 193 -20.44 -1.78 -14.23
N VAL A 194 -21.70 -1.88 -14.69
CA VAL A 194 -22.71 -2.81 -14.12
C VAL A 194 -22.22 -4.24 -14.38
N GLY A 195 -21.29 -4.71 -13.54
CA GLY A 195 -20.57 -5.95 -13.75
C GLY A 195 -19.15 -6.02 -13.17
N GLY A 196 -18.62 -4.96 -12.55
CA GLY A 196 -17.47 -5.07 -11.64
C GLY A 196 -16.05 -5.22 -12.22
N GLY A 197 -15.88 -5.22 -13.54
CA GLY A 197 -14.63 -5.70 -14.17
C GLY A 197 -13.49 -4.71 -14.46
N GLY A 198 -13.58 -3.42 -14.09
CA GLY A 198 -12.83 -2.37 -14.82
C GLY A 198 -11.86 -1.43 -14.06
N GLY A 199 -11.39 -1.69 -12.84
CA GLY A 199 -10.57 -0.72 -12.11
C GLY A 199 -9.13 -0.49 -12.64
N VAL A 200 -8.55 0.67 -12.30
CA VAL A 200 -7.18 1.05 -12.68
C VAL A 200 -6.36 1.51 -11.49
N TYR A 201 -5.07 1.18 -11.49
CA TYR A 201 -4.14 1.78 -10.55
C TYR A 201 -3.71 3.17 -11.02
N LYS A 202 -3.60 4.10 -10.08
CA LYS A 202 -3.04 5.43 -10.28
C LYS A 202 -1.89 5.64 -9.30
N VAL A 203 -0.95 6.51 -9.64
CA VAL A 203 0.12 6.94 -8.75
C VAL A 203 -0.03 8.45 -8.56
N LEU A 204 -0.21 8.87 -7.32
CA LEU A 204 -0.21 10.28 -6.92
C LEU A 204 1.19 10.65 -6.45
N PHE A 205 1.86 11.51 -7.21
CA PHE A 205 3.17 12.05 -6.87
C PHE A 205 3.09 13.52 -6.55
N VAL A 206 3.61 13.88 -5.40
CA VAL A 206 3.39 15.16 -4.77
C VAL A 206 4.71 15.64 -4.19
N TYR A 207 5.11 16.89 -4.43
CA TYR A 207 6.36 17.41 -3.89
C TYR A 207 6.37 18.92 -3.72
N ARG A 208 7.23 19.42 -2.81
CA ARG A 208 7.49 20.85 -2.66
C ARG A 208 8.44 21.35 -3.76
N GLU A 209 8.07 22.44 -4.42
CA GLU A 209 8.89 23.11 -5.44
C GLU A 209 9.95 24.03 -4.82
N THR A 210 11.03 24.29 -5.55
CA THR A 210 12.15 25.16 -5.11
C THR A 210 11.73 26.62 -4.96
N GLU A 211 10.84 27.10 -5.83
CA GLU A 211 10.33 28.48 -5.84
C GLU A 211 9.24 28.71 -4.76
N GLY A 212 8.92 27.68 -3.98
CA GLY A 212 7.80 27.68 -3.04
C GLY A 212 6.56 27.01 -3.63
N GLY A 213 5.66 26.58 -2.75
CA GLY A 213 4.44 25.87 -3.15
C GLY A 213 4.63 24.39 -3.42
N VAL A 214 3.62 23.80 -4.05
CA VAL A 214 3.41 22.36 -4.12
C VAL A 214 3.05 21.96 -5.54
N ARG A 215 3.67 20.87 -6.01
CA ARG A 215 3.31 20.21 -7.26
C ARG A 215 2.64 18.88 -6.99
N SER A 216 1.53 18.63 -7.69
CA SER A 216 0.83 17.34 -7.70
C SER A 216 0.74 16.80 -9.13
N LEU A 217 1.10 15.53 -9.30
CA LEU A 217 1.10 14.80 -10.57
C LEU A 217 0.39 13.45 -10.37
N VAL A 218 -0.33 13.00 -11.40
CA VAL A 218 -0.96 11.68 -11.44
C VAL A 218 -0.46 10.91 -12.65
N CYS A 219 -0.17 9.63 -12.46
CA CYS A 219 0.16 8.67 -13.53
C CYS A 219 -0.78 7.46 -13.42
N THR A 220 -1.49 7.11 -14.48
CA THR A 220 -2.40 5.95 -14.52
C THR A 220 -1.68 4.73 -15.08
N LEU A 221 -1.67 3.62 -14.35
CA LEU A 221 -0.99 2.36 -14.70
C LEU A 221 -1.88 1.46 -15.56
N HIS A 222 -2.33 1.95 -16.73
CA HIS A 222 -3.26 1.18 -17.56
C HIS A 222 -2.78 0.87 -18.99
N ARG A 223 -1.75 1.54 -19.53
CA ARG A 223 -1.27 1.30 -20.91
C ARG A 223 0.23 1.53 -21.09
N MET A 224 0.75 1.09 -22.25
CA MET A 224 2.18 1.07 -22.61
C MET A 224 2.87 2.44 -22.52
N ASP A 225 2.12 3.53 -22.55
CA ASP A 225 2.56 4.92 -22.56
C ASP A 225 2.30 5.62 -21.22
N LEU A 226 3.09 5.27 -20.21
CA LEU A 226 3.02 5.94 -18.92
C LEU A 226 3.42 7.42 -19.06
N THR A 227 2.58 8.32 -18.54
CA THR A 227 2.83 9.77 -18.52
C THR A 227 2.34 10.39 -17.21
N TRP A 228 3.00 11.47 -16.81
CA TRP A 228 2.54 12.28 -15.67
C TRP A 228 1.64 13.40 -16.16
N ARG A 229 0.47 13.54 -15.54
CA ARG A 229 -0.43 14.68 -15.72
C ARG A 229 -0.45 15.54 -14.46
N ARG A 230 -0.37 16.85 -14.64
CA ARG A 230 -0.44 17.81 -13.53
C ARG A 230 -1.87 17.96 -13.02
N ILE A 231 -2.00 18.01 -11.68
CA ILE A 231 -3.25 18.30 -10.99
C ILE A 231 -3.11 19.61 -10.22
N PRO A 232 -4.09 20.53 -10.28
CA PRO A 232 -4.12 21.72 -9.43
C PRO A 232 -4.15 21.34 -7.95
N ASN A 233 -3.31 21.99 -7.15
CA ASN A 233 -3.28 21.80 -5.71
C ASN A 233 -2.92 23.11 -5.00
N SER A 234 -3.80 23.54 -4.10
CA SER A 234 -3.68 24.76 -3.31
C SER A 234 -3.10 24.53 -1.91
N PHE A 235 -2.89 23.28 -1.49
CA PHE A 235 -2.42 22.96 -0.14
C PHE A 235 -0.89 23.06 -0.06
N THR A 236 -0.38 24.08 0.62
CA THR A 236 1.03 24.51 0.54
C THR A 236 1.98 23.82 1.52
N THR A 237 1.48 23.28 2.63
CA THR A 237 2.31 22.57 3.59
C THR A 237 1.88 21.12 3.69
N TRP A 238 2.78 20.24 3.30
CA TRP A 238 2.88 18.95 3.94
C TRP A 238 3.98 19.04 4.95
N ASP A 239 3.73 18.42 6.08
CA ASP A 239 4.64 18.40 7.20
C ASP A 239 6.06 18.02 6.77
N ASN A 240 7.06 18.66 7.39
CA ASN A 240 8.47 18.53 6.99
C ASN A 240 9.10 17.24 7.55
N ASP A 241 8.36 16.16 7.72
CA ASP A 241 8.91 14.99 8.40
C ASP A 241 9.91 14.23 7.54
N TYR A 242 11.17 14.53 7.81
CA TYR A 242 12.34 13.87 7.26
C TYR A 242 12.41 12.46 7.85
N GLY A 243 12.11 11.45 7.03
CA GLY A 243 12.36 10.04 7.38
C GLY A 243 11.11 9.19 7.64
N GLU A 244 9.92 9.69 7.34
CA GLU A 244 8.66 8.94 7.53
C GLU A 244 8.08 8.34 6.25
N LEU A 245 7.16 7.41 6.47
CA LEU A 245 6.37 6.80 5.41
C LEU A 245 5.42 7.83 4.85
N LYS A 246 5.32 7.78 3.53
CA LYS A 246 4.69 8.81 2.72
C LYS A 246 3.27 8.42 2.29
N GLU A 247 2.73 7.37 2.90
CA GLU A 247 1.41 6.84 2.58
C GLU A 247 0.35 7.51 3.45
N SER A 248 -0.65 8.06 2.78
CA SER A 248 -1.82 8.67 3.41
C SER A 248 -2.98 7.67 3.40
N PRO A 249 -3.85 7.65 4.44
CA PRO A 249 -4.99 6.74 4.46
C PRO A 249 -5.94 7.01 3.28
N CYS A 250 -6.54 5.94 2.78
CA CYS A 250 -7.53 5.98 1.71
C CYS A 250 -8.92 5.61 2.28
N VAL A 251 -9.80 6.59 2.42
CA VAL A 251 -11.17 6.41 2.95
C VAL A 251 -12.17 7.00 1.97
N ASN A 252 -13.31 6.34 1.74
CA ASN A 252 -14.38 6.84 0.84
C ASN A 252 -13.89 7.27 -0.55
N GLY A 253 -12.92 6.56 -1.12
CA GLY A 253 -12.39 6.86 -2.46
C GLY A 253 -11.47 8.08 -2.54
N ALA A 254 -11.01 8.61 -1.40
CA ALA A 254 -10.10 9.74 -1.34
C ALA A 254 -8.88 9.45 -0.46
N VAL A 255 -7.76 10.13 -0.75
CA VAL A 255 -6.52 10.11 0.03
C VAL A 255 -6.47 11.32 0.95
N HIS A 256 -6.17 11.12 2.23
CA HIS A 256 -6.22 12.20 3.23
C HIS A 256 -4.86 12.57 3.80
N ARG A 257 -4.60 13.87 3.95
CA ARG A 257 -3.42 14.34 4.68
C ARG A 257 -3.67 15.66 5.36
N VAL A 258 -3.12 15.80 6.56
CA VAL A 258 -3.07 17.07 7.27
C VAL A 258 -2.22 18.07 6.49
N HIS A 259 -2.72 19.30 6.39
CA HIS A 259 -1.95 20.47 5.97
C HIS A 259 -2.20 21.64 6.94
N SER A 260 -1.35 22.64 6.84
CA SER A 260 -1.44 23.91 7.57
C SER A 260 -1.20 25.09 6.63
N TYR A 261 -1.83 26.23 6.92
CA TYR A 261 -1.54 27.46 6.20
C TYR A 261 -0.36 28.21 6.86
N LEU A 262 0.57 28.74 6.07
CA LEU A 262 1.76 29.47 6.55
C LEU A 262 1.45 30.84 7.18
N ARG A 263 0.18 31.25 7.25
CA ARG A 263 -0.20 32.58 7.77
C ARG A 263 -0.51 32.50 9.26
N GLU A 264 -0.38 33.66 9.90
CA GLU A 264 -0.44 33.91 11.35
C GLU A 264 -1.71 33.37 12.04
N ASP A 265 -2.74 32.99 11.28
CA ASP A 265 -4.02 32.44 11.76
C ASP A 265 -4.10 30.90 11.82
N LEU A 266 -2.98 30.17 11.65
CA LEU A 266 -2.80 28.77 12.09
C LEU A 266 -3.97 27.80 11.83
N GLU A 267 -4.69 27.99 10.72
CA GLU A 267 -5.78 27.08 10.33
C GLU A 267 -5.17 25.76 9.84
N CYS A 268 -5.52 24.68 10.52
CA CYS A 268 -5.19 23.32 10.13
C CYS A 268 -6.39 22.70 9.42
N GLY A 269 -6.11 21.99 8.33
CA GLY A 269 -7.11 21.32 7.51
C GLY A 269 -6.63 19.95 7.07
N ILE A 270 -7.55 19.15 6.55
CA ILE A 270 -7.24 17.85 5.95
C ILE A 270 -7.52 17.98 4.45
N ALA A 271 -6.47 17.84 3.65
CA ALA A 271 -6.56 17.76 2.21
C ALA A 271 -7.06 16.36 1.86
N ALA A 272 -8.16 16.29 1.11
CA ALA A 272 -8.74 15.07 0.58
C ALA A 272 -8.64 15.08 -0.95
N PHE A 273 -7.85 14.17 -1.50
CA PHE A 273 -7.72 13.96 -2.94
C PHE A 273 -8.69 12.87 -3.39
N ASP A 274 -9.76 13.24 -4.09
CA ASP A 274 -10.69 12.29 -4.71
C ASP A 274 -9.98 11.55 -5.84
N ILE A 275 -9.89 10.22 -5.74
CA ILE A 275 -9.11 9.38 -6.67
C ILE A 275 -9.79 9.31 -8.05
N HIS A 276 -11.12 9.33 -8.06
CA HIS A 276 -11.91 9.20 -9.29
C HIS A 276 -11.94 10.52 -10.06
N GLN A 277 -12.32 11.62 -9.40
CA GLN A 277 -12.39 12.97 -9.97
C GLN A 277 -11.02 13.63 -10.09
N GLU A 278 -10.00 13.10 -9.41
CA GLU A 278 -8.65 13.65 -9.33
C GLU A 278 -8.63 15.12 -8.89
N ARG A 279 -9.41 15.41 -7.85
CA ARG A 279 -9.57 16.77 -7.34
C ARG A 279 -9.30 16.81 -5.84
N PHE A 280 -8.60 17.86 -5.45
CA PHE A 280 -8.34 18.19 -4.06
C PHE A 280 -9.54 18.95 -3.45
N THR A 281 -9.92 18.56 -2.24
CA THR A 281 -10.93 19.21 -1.40
C THR A 281 -10.41 19.31 0.03
N GLU A 282 -11.05 20.12 0.85
CA GLU A 282 -10.65 20.33 2.25
C GLU A 282 -11.72 19.78 3.20
N ILE A 283 -11.27 19.12 4.26
CA ILE A 283 -12.08 18.66 5.38
C ILE A 283 -11.59 19.39 6.62
N GLY A 284 -12.53 20.00 7.35
CA GLY A 284 -12.25 20.68 8.61
C GLY A 284 -11.86 19.69 9.73
N PHE A 285 -11.05 20.17 10.67
CA PHE A 285 -10.70 19.43 11.88
C PHE A 285 -11.91 19.25 12.82
N PRO A 286 -11.85 18.30 13.77
CA PRO A 286 -12.84 18.21 14.84
C PRO A 286 -12.92 19.52 15.63
N PRO A 287 -14.12 19.90 16.13
CA PRO A 287 -14.29 21.03 17.02
C PRO A 287 -13.34 20.91 18.22
N ASP A 288 -12.76 22.03 18.64
CA ASP A 288 -11.86 22.14 19.80
C ASP A 288 -10.58 21.29 19.74
N CYS A 289 -10.27 20.64 18.61
CA CYS A 289 -9.06 19.81 18.46
C CYS A 289 -7.79 20.67 18.51
N CYS A 290 -7.78 21.84 17.88
CA CYS A 290 -6.62 22.73 17.81
C CYS A 290 -6.90 24.10 18.44
N SER A 291 -7.60 24.14 19.58
CA SER A 291 -7.89 25.40 20.26
C SER A 291 -6.63 26.03 20.87
N PRO A 292 -6.58 27.37 21.01
CA PRO A 292 -5.47 28.06 21.70
C PRO A 292 -5.24 27.56 23.13
N GLU A 293 -6.30 27.09 23.80
CA GLU A 293 -6.26 26.57 25.18
C GLU A 293 -5.44 25.28 25.30
N LYS A 294 -5.47 24.42 24.28
CA LYS A 294 -4.71 23.17 24.26
C LYS A 294 -3.21 23.37 24.02
N ARG A 295 -2.77 24.60 23.67
CA ARG A 295 -1.36 24.98 23.46
C ARG A 295 -0.59 24.03 22.51
N CYS A 296 -1.25 23.52 21.49
CA CYS A 296 -0.66 22.58 20.52
C CYS A 296 0.42 23.24 19.64
N TRP A 297 0.56 24.57 19.75
CA TRP A 297 1.49 25.41 19.02
C TRP A 297 2.70 25.79 19.87
N SER A 298 3.87 25.84 19.25
CA SER A 298 5.09 26.39 19.83
C SER A 298 5.11 27.92 19.69
N ALA A 299 5.90 28.59 20.53
CA ALA A 299 6.09 30.05 20.48
C ALA A 299 6.66 30.56 19.13
N SER A 300 7.20 29.67 18.29
CA SER A 300 7.67 29.97 16.95
C SER A 300 6.61 29.77 15.85
N GLY A 301 5.35 29.49 16.21
CA GLY A 301 4.24 29.32 15.26
C GLY A 301 4.15 27.93 14.60
N TYR A 302 4.97 26.96 15.02
CA TYR A 302 4.90 25.58 14.52
C TYR A 302 4.16 24.67 15.50
N LEU A 303 3.37 23.70 15.00
CA LEU A 303 2.78 22.67 15.85
C LEU A 303 3.89 21.92 16.61
N ARG A 304 3.75 21.83 17.94
CA ARG A 304 4.67 21.05 18.78
C ARG A 304 4.49 19.56 18.53
N HIS A 305 3.25 19.14 18.30
CA HIS A 305 2.87 17.78 17.95
C HIS A 305 2.01 17.84 16.70
N VAL A 306 2.43 17.19 15.63
CA VAL A 306 1.70 17.26 14.37
C VAL A 306 0.57 16.23 14.37
N PRO A 307 -0.68 16.62 14.14
CA PRO A 307 -1.79 15.69 14.06
C PRO A 307 -1.64 14.80 12.84
N ARG A 308 -2.13 13.56 12.98
CA ARG A 308 -2.01 12.52 11.95
C ARG A 308 -3.37 11.96 11.62
N VAL A 309 -3.56 11.60 10.36
CA VAL A 309 -4.77 10.90 9.92
C VAL A 309 -4.46 9.44 9.66
N ALA A 310 -5.44 8.58 9.94
CA ALA A 310 -5.39 7.15 9.61
C ALA A 310 -6.77 6.63 9.20
N GLU A 311 -6.84 5.40 8.70
CA GLU A 311 -8.08 4.65 8.63
C GLU A 311 -8.28 3.90 9.95
N LEU A 312 -9.45 4.02 10.56
CA LEU A 312 -9.82 3.29 11.77
C LEU A 312 -11.29 2.87 11.66
N ARG A 313 -11.56 1.56 11.70
CA ARG A 313 -12.92 0.99 11.58
C ARG A 313 -13.64 1.44 10.29
N GLY A 314 -12.92 1.55 9.18
CA GLY A 314 -13.45 2.03 7.90
C GLY A 314 -13.74 3.53 7.83
N LEU A 315 -13.41 4.29 8.88
CA LEU A 315 -13.61 5.73 8.97
C LEU A 315 -12.27 6.47 8.92
N LEU A 316 -12.32 7.74 8.51
CA LEU A 316 -11.17 8.62 8.64
C LEU A 316 -11.01 9.01 10.11
N ALA A 317 -9.85 8.73 10.68
CA ALA A 317 -9.49 9.08 12.04
C ALA A 317 -8.48 10.22 12.07
N LEU A 318 -8.57 11.07 13.09
CA LEU A 318 -7.57 12.08 13.42
C LEU A 318 -6.99 11.77 14.81
N PHE A 319 -5.66 11.69 14.88
CA PHE A 319 -4.88 11.56 16.11
C PHE A 319 -4.24 12.90 16.41
N HIS A 320 -4.49 13.40 17.61
CA HIS A 320 -4.01 14.72 18.03
C HIS A 320 -3.50 14.65 19.47
N MET A 321 -2.25 15.07 19.68
CA MET A 321 -1.71 15.23 21.04
C MET A 321 -1.94 16.65 21.55
N ASP A 322 -2.30 16.76 22.82
CA ASP A 322 -2.39 18.05 23.50
C ASP A 322 -1.02 18.76 23.54
N GLY A 323 -0.97 20.05 23.84
CA GLY A 323 0.29 20.80 23.92
C GLY A 323 1.25 20.32 25.00
N SER A 324 0.75 19.50 25.94
CA SER A 324 1.59 18.78 26.87
C SER A 324 2.24 17.56 26.17
N GLY A 325 1.56 16.84 25.29
CA GLY A 325 2.03 15.56 24.75
C GLY A 325 1.77 14.40 25.71
N THR A 326 1.04 14.65 26.80
CA THR A 326 0.67 13.63 27.80
C THR A 326 -0.56 12.86 27.36
N PHE A 327 -1.47 13.53 26.66
CA PHE A 327 -2.71 12.94 26.20
C PHE A 327 -2.81 13.02 24.69
N MET A 328 -3.28 11.94 24.09
CA MET A 328 -3.63 11.89 22.69
C MET A 328 -5.13 11.62 22.55
N GLU A 329 -5.81 12.48 21.81
CA GLU A 329 -7.20 12.30 21.44
C GLU A 329 -7.28 11.63 20.08
N THR A 330 -8.17 10.66 19.98
CA THR A 330 -8.55 10.03 18.72
C THR A 330 -9.97 10.46 18.36
N TRP A 331 -10.15 10.94 17.14
CA TRP A 331 -11.43 11.39 16.60
C TRP A 331 -11.79 10.59 15.35
N LEU A 332 -13.06 10.29 15.15
CA LEU A 332 -13.59 9.58 13.99
C LEU A 332 -14.53 10.49 13.20
N LEU A 333 -14.33 10.58 11.89
CA LEU A 333 -15.22 11.30 10.99
C LEU A 333 -16.45 10.42 10.68
N THR A 334 -17.45 10.51 11.55
CA THR A 334 -18.66 9.68 11.52
C THR A 334 -19.66 10.08 10.43
N ASP A 335 -19.65 11.33 10.00
CA ASP A 335 -20.32 11.76 8.77
C ASP A 335 -19.29 12.43 7.86
N TYR A 336 -18.81 11.66 6.87
CA TYR A 336 -17.75 12.09 5.97
C TYR A 336 -18.15 13.31 5.13
N TYR A 337 -19.39 13.36 4.65
CA TYR A 337 -19.84 14.45 3.78
C TYR A 337 -20.39 15.64 4.58
N GLY A 338 -20.93 15.37 5.78
CA GLY A 338 -21.38 16.41 6.71
C GLY A 338 -20.25 17.03 7.55
N GLY A 339 -19.05 16.44 7.55
CA GLY A 339 -17.92 16.93 8.36
C GLY A 339 -18.08 16.68 9.87
N VAL A 340 -18.86 15.67 10.28
CA VAL A 340 -19.17 15.43 11.70
C VAL A 340 -18.16 14.48 12.33
N TRP A 341 -17.37 15.04 13.25
CA TRP A 341 -16.40 14.31 14.05
C TRP A 341 -16.98 13.87 15.40
N THR A 342 -16.68 12.65 15.80
CA THR A 342 -17.00 12.09 17.11
C THR A 342 -15.70 11.68 17.81
N LYS A 343 -15.55 12.07 19.07
CA LYS A 343 -14.39 11.66 19.88
C LYS A 343 -14.49 10.16 20.19
N ASP A 344 -13.44 9.41 19.86
CA ASP A 344 -13.35 7.97 20.09
C ASP A 344 -12.71 7.69 21.46
N HIS A 345 -11.41 8.00 21.61
CA HIS A 345 -10.67 7.76 22.85
C HIS A 345 -9.81 8.95 23.27
N THR A 346 -9.38 8.93 24.54
CA THR A 346 -8.26 9.73 25.04
C THR A 346 -7.25 8.78 25.66
N ILE A 347 -6.07 8.73 25.06
CA ILE A 347 -4.98 7.83 25.44
C ILE A 347 -4.00 8.61 26.32
N CYS A 348 -3.70 8.06 27.50
CA CYS A 348 -2.67 8.59 28.39
C CYS A 348 -1.31 8.00 27.99
N LEU A 349 -0.38 8.87 27.60
CA LEU A 349 0.97 8.50 27.15
C LEU A 349 2.01 8.54 28.27
N THR A 350 1.63 8.93 29.51
CA THR A 350 2.56 9.02 30.65
C THR A 350 3.33 7.72 30.89
N VAL A 351 2.69 6.57 30.67
CA VAL A 351 3.35 5.26 30.80
C VAL A 351 4.51 5.15 29.82
N LEU A 352 4.33 5.60 28.58
CA LEU A 352 5.38 5.57 27.56
C LEU A 352 6.59 6.40 27.97
N TYR A 353 6.38 7.62 28.47
CA TYR A 353 7.47 8.47 28.95
C TYR A 353 8.26 7.84 30.10
N LYS A 354 7.58 7.14 31.01
CA LYS A 354 8.23 6.46 32.14
C LYS A 354 9.09 5.29 31.69
N GLU A 355 8.52 4.41 30.87
CA GLU A 355 9.19 3.20 30.38
C GLU A 355 10.34 3.53 29.41
N LEU A 356 10.20 4.59 28.60
CA LEU A 356 11.25 5.07 27.69
C LEU A 356 12.28 6.00 28.37
N HIS A 357 12.12 6.28 29.67
CA HIS A 357 12.96 7.23 30.41
C HIS A 357 13.05 8.62 29.76
N LEU A 358 11.97 9.10 29.14
CA LEU A 358 11.90 10.41 28.50
C LEU A 358 11.52 11.51 29.50
N ASP A 359 12.23 12.63 29.48
CA ASP A 359 11.95 13.77 30.37
C ASP A 359 10.68 14.51 29.92
N MET A 360 9.67 14.53 30.80
CA MET A 360 8.43 15.27 30.56
C MET A 360 8.56 16.79 30.74
N ARG A 361 9.67 17.30 31.29
CA ARG A 361 9.86 18.72 31.61
C ARG A 361 10.57 19.51 30.50
N ASN A 362 11.48 18.88 29.76
CA ASN A 362 12.13 19.47 28.58
C ASN A 362 11.50 18.95 27.28
N ARG A 363 10.44 19.62 26.81
CA ARG A 363 9.65 19.23 25.62
C ARG A 363 9.94 20.14 24.43
N GLY A 364 11.18 20.12 23.94
CA GLY A 364 11.50 20.74 22.64
C GLY A 364 10.85 19.96 21.48
N PRO A 365 10.58 20.57 20.32
CA PRO A 365 10.03 19.88 19.14
C PRO A 365 10.88 18.69 18.67
N LYS A 366 12.18 18.67 19.01
CA LYS A 366 13.14 17.62 18.63
C LYS A 366 13.30 16.52 19.69
N GLU A 367 12.73 16.71 20.88
CA GLU A 367 12.85 15.83 22.05
C GLU A 367 11.50 15.22 22.44
N SER A 368 10.46 15.50 21.65
CA SER A 368 9.08 15.04 21.90
C SER A 368 8.86 13.62 21.39
N LEU A 369 7.94 12.90 22.02
CA LEU A 369 7.44 11.62 21.54
C LEU A 369 6.61 11.86 20.27
N HIS A 370 6.88 11.12 19.20
CA HIS A 370 6.08 11.13 17.99
C HIS A 370 5.28 9.83 17.90
N VAL A 371 3.96 9.97 17.73
CA VAL A 371 3.02 8.84 17.59
C VAL A 371 2.54 8.81 16.14
N TYR A 372 2.61 7.63 15.53
CA TYR A 372 2.21 7.39 14.15
C TYR A 372 0.87 6.67 14.06
N PRO A 373 0.23 6.69 12.87
CA PRO A 373 -1.00 5.97 12.59
C PRO A 373 -1.03 4.53 13.11
N VAL A 374 -2.25 4.07 13.37
CA VAL A 374 -2.55 2.73 13.87
C VAL A 374 -2.07 1.67 12.88
N VAL A 375 -1.33 0.72 13.41
CA VAL A 375 -0.72 -0.42 12.73
C VAL A 375 -1.65 -1.63 12.73
N LYS A 376 -2.39 -1.78 13.82
CA LYS A 376 -3.41 -2.82 14.02
C LYS A 376 -4.50 -2.25 14.90
N PHE A 377 -5.75 -2.54 14.55
CA PHE A 377 -6.88 -2.26 15.41
C PHE A 377 -7.77 -3.50 15.57
N SER A 378 -8.33 -3.64 16.76
CA SER A 378 -9.43 -4.53 17.09
C SER A 378 -10.26 -3.89 18.20
N ASP A 379 -11.35 -4.54 18.59
CA ASP A 379 -12.17 -4.05 19.72
C ASP A 379 -11.41 -4.02 21.06
N LYS A 380 -10.32 -4.79 21.18
CA LYS A 380 -9.54 -4.94 22.42
C LYS A 380 -8.17 -4.29 22.35
N GLU A 381 -7.73 -3.86 21.16
CA GLU A 381 -6.33 -3.50 20.96
C GLU A 381 -6.15 -2.46 19.84
N LEU A 382 -5.50 -1.34 20.16
CA LEU A 382 -4.98 -0.36 19.21
C LEU A 382 -3.46 -0.36 19.28
N VAL A 383 -2.79 -0.85 18.25
CA VAL A 383 -1.33 -0.85 18.16
C VAL A 383 -0.89 0.34 17.33
N MET A 384 0.00 1.17 17.86
CA MET A 384 0.56 2.33 17.18
C MET A 384 2.07 2.28 17.24
N ARG A 385 2.71 2.88 16.24
CA ARG A 385 4.16 3.06 16.22
C ARG A 385 4.53 4.35 16.92
N ILE A 386 5.60 4.31 17.68
CA ILE A 386 6.22 5.47 18.32
C ILE A 386 7.66 5.62 17.88
N TYR A 387 8.09 6.87 17.95
CA TYR A 387 9.47 7.26 17.74
C TYR A 387 9.94 8.07 18.93
N ALA A 388 10.98 7.55 19.57
CA ALA A 388 11.55 8.11 20.78
C ALA A 388 12.99 8.58 20.51
N PRO A 389 13.35 9.81 20.90
CA PRO A 389 14.74 10.26 20.87
C PRO A 389 15.57 9.43 21.85
N VAL A 390 16.67 8.85 21.36
CA VAL A 390 17.63 8.14 22.20
C VAL A 390 18.70 9.14 22.66
N PRO A 391 19.04 9.18 23.96
CA PRO A 391 20.13 10.01 24.44
C PRO A 391 21.46 9.60 23.77
N PRO A 392 22.34 10.55 23.42
CA PRO A 392 23.63 10.22 22.82
C PRO A 392 24.45 9.32 23.76
N PRO A 393 25.22 8.36 23.23
CA PRO A 393 26.11 7.57 24.06
C PRO A 393 27.11 8.48 24.80
N PRO A 394 27.57 8.11 26.01
CA PRO A 394 28.60 8.87 26.71
C PRO A 394 29.84 8.97 25.82
N PRO A 395 30.56 10.11 25.83
CA PRO A 395 31.71 10.30 24.97
C PRO A 395 32.78 9.24 25.28
N SER A 396 32.91 8.25 24.40
CA SER A 396 34.03 7.32 24.42
C SER A 396 35.25 8.02 23.83
N SER A 397 36.41 7.76 24.41
CA SER A 397 37.69 8.44 24.17
C SER A 397 38.37 8.13 22.83
N SER A 398 37.62 7.79 21.77
CA SER A 398 38.16 7.61 20.43
C SER A 398 37.51 8.58 19.43
N SER A 399 38.21 9.69 19.21
CA SER A 399 37.94 10.64 18.14
C SER A 399 37.95 9.95 16.77
N CYS A 400 36.78 9.74 16.17
CA CYS A 400 36.71 9.42 14.75
C CYS A 400 36.72 10.75 13.95
N CYS A 401 37.91 11.13 13.49
CA CYS A 401 38.12 12.28 12.62
C CYS A 401 37.61 11.98 11.20
N CYS A 402 36.33 12.24 10.94
CA CYS A 402 35.83 12.34 9.56
C CYS A 402 35.60 13.82 9.21
N SER A 403 36.67 14.47 8.79
CA SER A 403 36.70 15.84 8.25
C SER A 403 36.18 15.84 6.80
N SER A 404 34.88 15.65 6.61
CA SER A 404 34.21 16.06 5.37
C SER A 404 32.90 16.75 5.72
N ALA A 405 32.87 18.06 5.47
CA ALA A 405 31.71 18.91 5.68
C ALA A 405 30.57 18.43 4.77
N GLY A 406 29.67 17.62 5.31
CA GLY A 406 28.51 17.07 4.60
C GLY A 406 28.02 15.71 5.11
N CYS A 407 28.86 14.91 5.79
CA CYS A 407 28.49 13.54 6.21
C CYS A 407 28.10 13.36 7.68
N CYS A 408 28.19 14.41 8.53
CA CYS A 408 27.92 14.31 9.97
C CYS A 408 26.95 15.38 10.50
N SER A 409 25.89 15.71 9.76
CA SER A 409 24.78 16.50 10.30
C SER A 409 23.65 15.58 10.75
N SER A 410 23.66 15.27 12.06
CA SER A 410 22.60 14.61 12.84
C SER A 410 22.25 13.16 12.48
N ALA A 411 23.17 12.22 12.73
CA ALA A 411 22.74 10.87 13.11
C ALA A 411 22.12 10.97 14.51
N ARG A 412 20.85 11.38 14.56
CA ARG A 412 20.06 11.36 15.78
C ARG A 412 19.74 9.90 16.06
N PHE A 413 20.17 9.40 17.21
CA PHE A 413 19.83 8.04 17.63
C PHE A 413 18.34 8.05 17.99
N PHE A 414 17.56 7.20 17.33
CA PHE A 414 16.14 7.04 17.58
C PHE A 414 15.82 5.55 17.64
N THR A 415 14.96 5.15 18.56
CA THR A 415 14.37 3.81 18.56
C THR A 415 12.95 3.91 18.01
N TYR A 416 12.62 2.96 17.15
CA TYR A 416 11.24 2.71 16.75
C TYR A 416 10.69 1.63 17.65
N GLU A 417 9.63 1.97 18.36
CA GLU A 417 8.91 1.02 19.21
C GLU A 417 7.44 1.02 18.82
N PHE A 418 6.72 0.01 19.29
CA PHE A 418 5.28 -0.03 19.21
C PHE A 418 4.72 0.07 20.62
N PHE A 419 3.54 0.65 20.74
CA PHE A 419 2.75 0.50 21.95
C PHE A 419 1.35 0.01 21.58
N SER A 420 0.76 -0.71 22.51
CA SER A 420 -0.61 -1.17 22.46
C SER A 420 -1.45 -0.37 23.44
N TYR A 421 -2.66 -0.03 23.05
CA TYR A 421 -3.67 0.56 23.90
C TYR A 421 -4.92 -0.33 23.90
N ASP A 422 -5.34 -0.78 25.08
CA ASP A 422 -6.59 -1.51 25.27
C ASP A 422 -7.72 -0.48 25.51
N PRO A 423 -8.69 -0.33 24.59
CA PRO A 423 -9.78 0.63 24.75
C PRO A 423 -10.75 0.28 25.89
N VAL A 424 -10.86 -1.01 26.24
CA VAL A 424 -11.75 -1.51 27.30
C VAL A 424 -11.14 -1.24 28.68
N LEU A 425 -9.87 -1.60 28.84
CA LEU A 425 -9.14 -1.41 30.11
C LEU A 425 -8.55 0.00 30.26
N LYS A 426 -8.54 0.78 29.17
CA LYS A 426 -7.87 2.10 29.07
C LYS A 426 -6.41 2.03 29.49
N ASN A 427 -5.73 0.95 29.11
CA ASN A 427 -4.36 0.68 29.50
C ASN A 427 -3.43 0.83 28.30
N THR A 428 -2.27 1.44 28.53
CA THR A 428 -1.21 1.63 27.52
C THR A 428 -0.03 0.73 27.89
N THR A 429 0.49 -0.03 26.95
CA THR A 429 1.61 -0.96 27.17
C THR A 429 2.64 -0.84 26.05
N ILE A 430 3.93 -0.69 26.40
CA ILE A 430 5.01 -0.74 25.40
C ILE A 430 5.22 -2.18 24.94
N LEU A 431 5.35 -2.33 23.64
CA LEU A 431 5.67 -3.59 23.00
C LEU A 431 7.17 -3.61 22.71
N SER A 432 7.95 -3.98 23.72
CA SER A 432 9.41 -4.06 23.61
C SER A 432 9.85 -5.32 22.85
N GLY A 433 10.93 -5.21 22.08
CA GLY A 433 11.57 -6.38 21.45
C GLY A 433 10.89 -6.93 20.19
N ILE A 434 9.90 -6.25 19.61
CA ILE A 434 9.30 -6.63 18.30
C ILE A 434 10.22 -6.22 17.12
N LEU A 435 11.52 -6.49 17.26
CA LEU A 435 12.65 -6.08 16.42
C LEU A 435 13.12 -4.62 16.63
N ASP A 436 14.45 -4.45 16.67
CA ASP A 436 15.16 -3.17 16.64
C ASP A 436 15.05 -2.60 15.20
N ILE A 437 13.84 -2.20 14.81
CA ILE A 437 13.48 -1.82 13.43
C ILE A 437 13.96 -0.40 13.17
N ASN A 438 15.20 -0.24 12.73
CA ASN A 438 15.66 1.02 12.13
C ASN A 438 15.14 1.13 10.68
N GLY A 439 13.90 1.59 10.50
CA GLY A 439 13.44 2.12 9.21
C GLY A 439 11.93 2.22 8.96
N LEU A 440 11.59 2.53 7.70
CA LEU A 440 10.24 2.83 7.23
C LEU A 440 9.34 1.59 7.32
N TYR A 441 8.27 1.70 8.10
CA TYR A 441 7.28 0.68 8.38
C TYR A 441 6.02 0.83 7.50
N VAL A 442 5.69 -0.08 6.58
CA VAL A 442 4.41 0.02 5.85
C VAL A 442 3.38 -0.91 6.47
N GLU A 443 2.16 -0.35 6.56
CA GLU A 443 0.86 -0.93 6.86
C GLU A 443 0.73 -2.44 6.59
N SER A 444 -0.13 -3.09 7.37
CA SER A 444 -0.57 -4.45 7.11
C SER A 444 -0.91 -4.64 5.63
N LEU A 445 -0.39 -5.70 4.99
CA LEU A 445 -0.86 -6.13 3.67
C LEU A 445 -2.36 -6.50 3.65
N VAL A 446 -2.99 -6.47 4.83
CA VAL A 446 -4.27 -7.04 5.21
C VAL A 446 -4.85 -6.14 6.33
N SER A 447 -5.43 -4.98 6.00
CA SER A 447 -6.34 -4.31 6.95
C SER A 447 -7.77 -4.80 6.66
N PRO A 448 -8.49 -5.33 7.65
CA PRO A 448 -9.87 -5.75 7.48
C PRO A 448 -10.75 -4.50 7.38
N CYS A 449 -11.28 -4.24 6.18
CA CYS A 449 -12.49 -3.44 6.08
C CYS A 449 -13.65 -4.42 5.98
N GLU A 450 -14.37 -4.59 7.09
CA GLU A 450 -15.75 -5.07 7.02
C GLU A 450 -16.51 -4.07 6.15
N THR A 451 -16.85 -4.50 4.94
CA THR A 451 -17.84 -3.81 4.13
C THR A 451 -19.17 -3.86 4.88
N THR A 452 -19.42 -2.87 5.72
CA THR A 452 -20.78 -2.53 6.11
C THR A 452 -21.44 -1.97 4.87
N THR A 453 -22.10 -2.87 4.15
CA THR A 453 -23.11 -2.53 3.16
C THR A 453 -24.07 -1.53 3.81
N THR A 454 -24.01 -0.28 3.35
CA THR A 454 -24.98 0.76 3.66
C THR A 454 -26.30 0.42 2.96
N THR A 455 -27.00 -0.59 3.48
CA THR A 455 -28.35 -0.95 3.05
C THR A 455 -29.30 -1.07 4.24
N THR A 456 -29.30 -0.10 5.17
CA THR A 456 -30.33 -0.06 6.24
C THR A 456 -30.81 1.35 6.60
N THR A 457 -30.97 2.26 5.63
CA THR A 457 -31.74 3.51 5.84
C THR A 457 -33.04 3.61 5.04
N LYS A 458 -33.32 2.70 4.10
CA LYS A 458 -34.59 2.68 3.35
C LYS A 458 -35.68 1.78 3.95
N GLU A 459 -35.35 0.74 4.73
CA GLU A 459 -36.37 -0.12 5.35
C GLU A 459 -37.02 0.48 6.61
N ASN A 460 -36.29 1.27 7.39
CA ASN A 460 -36.85 1.88 8.61
C ASN A 460 -37.83 3.04 8.34
N LYS A 461 -37.79 3.68 7.16
CA LYS A 461 -38.82 4.64 6.73
C LYS A 461 -40.11 3.97 6.26
N LYS A 462 -40.08 2.74 5.73
CA LYS A 462 -41.29 1.97 5.38
C LYS A 462 -41.99 1.37 6.61
N LYS A 463 -41.26 0.93 7.63
CA LYS A 463 -41.85 0.43 8.88
C LYS A 463 -42.47 1.54 9.75
N LYS A 464 -41.93 2.78 9.77
CA LYS A 464 -42.57 3.91 10.46
C LYS A 464 -43.82 4.46 9.76
N LYS A 465 -43.96 4.32 8.43
CA LYS A 465 -45.21 4.70 7.72
C LYS A 465 -46.34 3.67 7.86
N LYS A 466 -46.05 2.39 8.11
CA LYS A 466 -47.07 1.36 8.38
C LYS A 466 -47.61 1.34 9.82
N LYS A 467 -46.87 1.91 10.79
CA LYS A 467 -47.33 2.07 12.19
C LYS A 467 -48.10 3.37 12.48
N LYS A 468 -48.26 4.27 11.49
CA LYS A 468 -49.11 5.47 11.58
C LYS A 468 -50.43 5.35 10.78
N LYS A 469 -50.75 4.15 10.29
CA LYS A 469 -51.98 3.85 9.51
C LYS A 469 -52.69 2.56 9.98
N LYS A 470 -52.53 2.22 11.26
CA LYS A 470 -53.39 1.26 11.96
C LYS A 470 -53.83 1.89 13.27
#